data_AF-A0AA42TDP0-F1
#
_entry.id   AF-A0AA42TDP0-F1
#
_cell.length_a   1.000
_cell.length_b   1.000
_cell.length_c   1.000
_cell.angle_alpha   90.00
_cell.angle_beta   90.00
_cell.angle_gamma   90.00
#
_symmetry.space_group_name_H-M   'P 1'
#
loop_
_entity.id
_entity.type
_entity.pdbx_description
1 polymer ?
#
loop_
_entity_poly.entity_id
_entity_poly.type
_entity_poly.pdbx_seq_one_letter_code
_entity_poly.pdbx_strand_id
1 'polypeptide(L)'
;MSAVSLKSLAVLALAGAAMLAGCKPAAAPAPAPPAAPAAPAEPTAQISRTARLQAFLVQRYGKNARLSGQWHGSWIDDGETRPMDWQVCAEQPVVSGGSWQQLLAVCGALSEGAHIDPGTIDFYVLRPKGDGFEVTSELTGERFGSGGQPGTASIVRAGSDFYGFRVEDGWFGQGFSLLSQSLILPGPNGLVASGSVRSHIDNDAQYECDNLGPGTDPDTAEDCRTRRFSIDFALRFDDSDRSARVWPLLIEETGTTCGGKQVRQEHRFTLDPKTWAYSFPESLRREGCE
;
A
#
# COMPACT_ATOMS: atom_id res chain seq x y z
N MET A 1 -24.11 21.74 -36.73
CA MET A 1 -24.61 22.83 -37.60
C MET A 1 -24.37 24.13 -36.87
N SER A 2 -23.49 24.97 -37.40
CA SER A 2 -23.39 26.42 -37.17
C SER A 2 -22.17 26.89 -37.94
N ALA A 3 -22.43 27.53 -39.08
CA ALA A 3 -21.44 28.15 -39.94
C ALA A 3 -21.28 29.61 -39.52
N VAL A 4 -20.04 30.10 -39.43
CA VAL A 4 -19.76 31.54 -39.58
C VAL A 4 -18.53 31.66 -40.46
N SER A 5 -18.76 32.27 -41.63
CA SER A 5 -17.80 32.68 -42.64
C SER A 5 -17.44 34.14 -42.42
N LEU A 6 -16.17 34.55 -42.62
CA LEU A 6 -15.84 35.92 -42.99
C LEU A 6 -14.50 36.01 -43.77
N LYS A 7 -14.69 36.11 -45.08
CA LYS A 7 -14.11 37.06 -46.05
C LYS A 7 -12.59 37.28 -46.13
N SER A 8 -12.11 36.89 -47.32
CA SER A 8 -10.93 37.34 -48.04
C SER A 8 -10.94 38.84 -48.39
N LEU A 9 -9.76 39.46 -48.39
CA LEU A 9 -9.45 40.67 -49.15
C LEU A 9 -8.18 40.41 -49.96
N ALA A 10 -8.36 40.28 -51.27
CA ALA A 10 -7.30 40.28 -52.26
C ALA A 10 -7.41 41.58 -53.05
N VAL A 11 -6.34 42.36 -53.12
CA VAL A 11 -6.04 43.24 -54.27
C VAL A 11 -4.53 43.47 -54.29
N LEU A 12 -3.88 43.10 -55.40
CA LEU A 12 -2.77 43.88 -55.96
C LEU A 12 -2.60 43.47 -57.42
N ALA A 13 -2.69 44.47 -58.29
CA ALA A 13 -2.61 44.37 -59.73
C ALA A 13 -1.44 45.20 -60.27
N LEU A 14 -1.05 44.84 -61.50
CA LEU A 14 -0.26 45.57 -62.51
C LEU A 14 1.28 45.40 -62.55
N ALA A 15 1.68 44.49 -63.45
CA ALA A 15 2.52 44.68 -64.64
C ALA A 15 3.63 45.76 -64.69
N GLY A 16 4.81 45.35 -65.18
CA GLY A 16 5.84 46.23 -65.73
C GLY A 16 7.07 45.45 -66.23
N ALA A 17 7.43 45.65 -67.50
CA ALA A 17 8.44 44.90 -68.26
C ALA A 17 9.91 45.38 -68.06
N ALA A 18 10.83 44.58 -68.61
CA ALA A 18 12.29 44.65 -68.56
C ALA A 18 12.96 45.88 -69.23
N MET A 19 14.17 46.25 -68.76
CA MET A 19 15.44 46.36 -69.52
C MET A 19 16.55 47.14 -68.74
N LEU A 20 17.73 46.51 -68.66
CA LEU A 20 19.13 47.00 -68.69
C LEU A 20 19.54 48.40 -68.16
N ALA A 21 20.51 48.44 -67.23
CA ALA A 21 21.81 49.13 -67.37
C ALA A 21 22.62 49.05 -66.06
N GLY A 22 23.93 48.85 -66.17
CA GLY A 22 24.83 48.52 -65.05
C GLY A 22 25.08 49.67 -64.06
N CYS A 23 25.11 49.31 -62.79
CA CYS A 23 25.75 50.07 -61.72
C CYS A 23 26.62 49.13 -60.89
N LYS A 24 27.86 49.55 -60.66
CA LYS A 24 28.93 48.85 -59.93
C LYS A 24 28.49 48.57 -58.49
N PRO A 25 28.62 47.35 -57.93
CA PRO A 25 28.26 47.10 -56.54
C PRO A 25 29.23 47.83 -55.60
N ALA A 26 28.70 48.62 -54.66
CA ALA A 26 29.44 49.03 -53.47
C ALA A 26 29.68 47.78 -52.60
N ALA A 27 30.87 47.69 -52.00
CA ALA A 27 31.28 46.54 -51.19
C ALA A 27 30.29 46.27 -50.05
N ALA A 28 29.89 45.01 -49.89
CA ALA A 28 29.03 44.56 -48.80
C ALA A 28 29.75 44.66 -47.45
N PRO A 29 29.05 45.02 -46.34
CA PRO A 29 29.62 44.97 -45.00
C PRO A 29 29.99 43.53 -44.64
N ALA A 30 31.13 43.34 -43.97
CA ALA A 30 31.57 42.04 -43.52
C ALA A 30 30.52 41.41 -42.56
N PRO A 31 30.27 40.09 -42.64
CA PRO A 31 29.32 39.42 -41.78
C PRO A 31 29.76 39.50 -40.32
N ALA A 32 28.83 39.84 -39.43
CA ALA A 32 29.05 39.81 -37.99
C ALA A 32 29.41 38.38 -37.54
N PRO A 33 30.34 38.20 -36.59
CA PRO A 33 30.69 36.88 -36.09
C PRO A 33 29.46 36.20 -35.46
N PRO A 34 29.33 34.87 -35.61
CA PRO A 34 28.20 34.13 -35.05
C PRO A 34 28.14 34.31 -33.53
N ALA A 35 26.94 34.60 -33.02
CA ALA A 35 26.70 34.68 -31.59
C ALA A 35 27.07 33.34 -30.94
N ALA A 36 27.86 33.41 -29.86
CA ALA A 36 28.23 32.23 -29.09
C ALA A 36 26.95 31.50 -28.62
N PRO A 37 26.92 30.16 -28.68
CA PRO A 37 25.77 29.41 -28.20
C PRO A 37 25.51 29.72 -26.73
N ALA A 38 24.26 30.05 -26.42
CA ALA A 38 23.82 30.23 -25.05
C ALA A 38 24.13 28.97 -24.25
N ALA A 39 24.76 29.12 -23.09
CA ALA A 39 25.01 28.02 -22.18
C ALA A 39 23.68 27.31 -21.87
N PRO A 40 23.63 25.96 -21.86
CA PRO A 40 22.43 25.24 -21.44
C PRO A 40 22.03 25.73 -20.05
N ALA A 41 20.75 26.04 -19.88
CA ALA A 41 20.21 26.31 -18.55
C ALA A 41 20.51 25.11 -17.65
N GLU A 42 21.08 25.35 -16.47
CA GLU A 42 21.29 24.30 -15.48
C GLU A 42 19.96 23.60 -15.20
N PRO A 43 19.91 22.26 -15.16
CA PRO A 43 18.69 21.56 -14.80
C PRO A 43 18.25 22.06 -13.41
N THR A 44 17.04 22.58 -13.30
CA THR A 44 16.41 22.84 -12.00
C THR A 44 16.48 21.55 -11.21
N ALA A 45 17.21 21.56 -10.09
CA ALA A 45 17.45 20.38 -9.27
C ALA A 45 16.10 19.78 -8.83
N GLN A 46 15.70 18.70 -9.48
CA GLN A 46 14.46 18.01 -9.15
C GLN A 46 14.65 17.34 -7.79
N ILE A 47 13.87 17.77 -6.79
CA ILE A 47 13.91 17.15 -5.46
C ILE A 47 13.50 15.69 -5.58
N SER A 48 14.38 14.80 -5.11
CA SER A 48 14.19 13.36 -5.20
C SER A 48 13.00 12.90 -4.36
N ARG A 49 12.38 11.79 -4.78
CA ARG A 49 11.31 11.08 -4.03
C ARG A 49 11.71 10.82 -2.58
N THR A 50 12.94 10.36 -2.38
CA THR A 50 13.53 10.09 -1.06
C THR A 50 13.60 11.34 -0.20
N ALA A 51 14.02 12.47 -0.75
CA ALA A 51 14.06 13.74 -0.01
C ALA A 51 12.65 14.23 0.35
N ARG A 52 11.69 14.09 -0.55
CA ARG A 52 10.27 14.40 -0.29
C ARG A 52 9.68 13.54 0.82
N LEU A 53 9.94 12.23 0.79
CA LEU A 53 9.50 11.28 1.82
C LEU A 53 10.12 11.60 3.18
N GLN A 54 11.43 11.85 3.21
CA GLN A 54 12.14 12.23 4.44
C GLN A 54 11.59 13.53 5.04
N ALA A 55 11.29 14.54 4.20
CA ALA A 55 10.67 15.78 4.64
C ALA A 55 9.25 15.54 5.20
N PHE A 56 8.45 14.70 4.54
CA PHE A 56 7.12 14.31 5.02
C PHE A 56 7.19 13.65 6.41
N LEU A 57 8.10 12.69 6.59
CA LEU A 57 8.29 12.01 7.89
C LEU A 57 8.69 12.98 8.99
N VAL A 58 9.63 13.89 8.71
CA VAL A 58 10.06 14.92 9.68
C VAL A 58 8.91 15.87 10.04
N GLN A 59 8.10 16.26 9.06
CA GLN A 59 6.93 17.08 9.29
C GLN A 59 5.88 16.37 10.16
N ARG A 60 5.66 15.07 9.94
CA ARG A 60 4.60 14.29 10.58
C ARG A 60 4.97 13.76 11.96
N TYR A 61 6.19 13.23 12.11
CA TYR A 61 6.67 12.52 13.30
C TYR A 61 7.80 13.26 14.04
N GLY A 62 8.19 14.45 13.56
CA GLY A 62 9.23 15.28 14.17
C GLY A 62 10.64 15.02 13.64
N LYS A 63 11.58 15.86 14.07
CA LYS A 63 12.96 15.97 13.52
C LYS A 63 13.80 14.68 13.52
N ASN A 64 13.45 13.70 14.36
CA ASN A 64 14.18 12.43 14.47
C ASN A 64 13.65 11.37 13.50
N ALA A 65 12.50 11.61 12.87
CA ALA A 65 11.89 10.69 11.93
C ALA A 65 12.81 10.47 10.73
N ARG A 66 12.91 9.22 10.28
CA ARG A 66 13.88 8.81 9.26
C ARG A 66 13.29 7.76 8.35
N LEU A 67 13.61 7.84 7.06
CA LEU A 67 13.11 6.89 6.06
C LEU A 67 13.67 5.46 6.27
N SER A 68 14.84 5.34 6.90
CA SER A 68 15.50 4.06 7.18
C SER A 68 15.89 3.95 8.64
N GLY A 69 15.61 2.79 9.23
CA GLY A 69 15.81 2.49 10.64
C GLY A 69 14.70 3.02 11.54
N GLN A 70 14.73 2.60 12.80
CA GLN A 70 13.72 2.97 13.80
C GLN A 70 14.03 4.32 14.41
N TRP A 71 13.05 5.11 14.86
CA TRP A 71 13.24 6.30 15.68
C TRP A 71 12.29 6.34 16.86
N HIS A 72 12.76 6.91 17.97
CA HIS A 72 11.92 7.08 19.15
C HIS A 72 11.02 8.31 19.01
N GLY A 73 9.77 8.16 19.43
CA GLY A 73 8.75 9.20 19.43
C GLY A 73 7.65 8.89 20.44
N SER A 74 6.48 9.46 20.23
CA SER A 74 5.32 9.19 21.07
C SER A 74 4.06 9.02 20.22
N TRP A 75 3.06 8.36 20.80
CA TRP A 75 1.72 8.25 20.26
C TRP A 75 0.73 8.67 21.34
N ILE A 76 -0.37 9.32 20.92
CA ILE A 76 -1.46 9.64 21.83
C ILE A 76 -2.53 8.57 21.64
N ASP A 77 -2.68 7.74 22.66
CA ASP A 77 -3.64 6.65 22.73
C ASP A 77 -4.69 6.96 23.79
N ASP A 78 -5.95 7.17 23.39
CA ASP A 78 -7.06 7.54 24.28
C ASP A 78 -6.75 8.69 25.27
N GLY A 79 -5.92 9.64 24.82
CA GLY A 79 -5.49 10.80 25.62
C GLY A 79 -4.23 10.57 26.46
N GLU A 80 -3.72 9.34 26.53
CA GLU A 80 -2.44 9.01 27.15
C GLU A 80 -1.30 9.12 26.12
N THR A 81 -0.19 9.77 26.50
CA THR A 81 1.00 9.79 25.65
C THR A 81 1.88 8.59 25.98
N ARG A 82 2.04 7.68 25.02
CA ARG A 82 2.84 6.45 25.15
C ARG A 82 4.15 6.58 24.36
N PRO A 83 5.29 6.11 24.90
CA PRO A 83 6.56 6.05 24.17
C PRO A 83 6.48 4.98 23.07
N MET A 84 6.97 5.33 21.88
CA MET A 84 6.90 4.49 20.70
C MET A 84 8.22 4.46 19.95
N ASP A 85 8.56 3.28 19.43
CA ASP A 85 9.61 3.10 18.44
C ASP A 85 8.98 2.95 17.06
N TRP A 86 9.14 3.99 16.25
CA TRP A 86 8.55 4.13 14.93
C TRP A 86 9.52 3.69 13.84
N GLN A 87 9.01 3.17 12.73
CA GLN A 87 9.77 2.90 11.51
C GLN A 87 8.88 2.99 10.27
N VAL A 88 9.48 3.31 9.12
CA VAL A 88 8.82 3.07 7.84
C VAL A 88 8.85 1.56 7.57
N CYS A 89 7.70 0.92 7.59
CA CYS A 89 7.60 -0.54 7.43
C CYS A 89 7.24 -0.96 6.00
N ALA A 90 6.55 -0.10 5.23
CA ALA A 90 6.37 -0.32 3.80
C ALA A 90 6.33 1.02 3.07
N GLU A 91 6.97 1.08 1.90
CA GLU A 91 6.90 2.23 1.02
C GLU A 91 7.01 1.76 -0.43
N GLN A 92 6.17 2.28 -1.32
CA GLN A 92 6.27 1.99 -2.75
C GLN A 92 5.65 3.11 -3.60
N PRO A 93 6.34 3.59 -4.65
CA PRO A 93 5.70 4.39 -5.68
C PRO A 93 4.81 3.50 -6.56
N VAL A 94 3.57 3.92 -6.80
CA VAL A 94 2.60 3.23 -7.64
C VAL A 94 2.00 4.19 -8.68
N VAL A 95 1.35 3.65 -9.71
CA VAL A 95 0.59 4.44 -10.68
C VAL A 95 -0.88 4.13 -10.53
N SER A 96 -1.68 5.14 -10.24
CA SER A 96 -3.14 5.04 -10.11
C SER A 96 -3.81 6.20 -10.83
N GLY A 97 -4.83 5.92 -11.65
CA GLY A 97 -5.53 6.95 -12.43
C GLY A 97 -4.62 7.78 -13.35
N GLY A 98 -3.54 7.19 -13.88
CA GLY A 98 -2.59 7.86 -14.77
C GLY A 98 -1.61 8.83 -14.09
N SER A 99 -1.61 8.91 -12.76
CA SER A 99 -0.66 9.70 -11.97
C SER A 99 0.12 8.78 -11.02
N TRP A 100 1.37 9.12 -10.74
CA TRP A 100 2.11 8.39 -9.71
C TRP A 100 1.74 8.89 -8.32
N GLN A 101 1.69 7.95 -7.39
CA GLN A 101 1.42 8.15 -5.97
C GLN A 101 2.48 7.40 -5.17
N GLN A 102 2.66 7.77 -3.92
CA GLN A 102 3.53 7.09 -2.98
C GLN A 102 2.68 6.50 -1.87
N LEU A 103 2.65 5.18 -1.77
CA LEU A 103 2.08 4.48 -0.62
C LEU A 103 3.15 4.41 0.46
N LEU A 104 2.74 4.64 1.70
CA LEU A 104 3.62 4.65 2.86
C LEU A 104 2.86 4.08 4.06
N ALA A 105 3.45 3.08 4.72
CA ALA A 105 3.04 2.60 6.03
C ALA A 105 4.14 2.90 7.05
N VAL A 106 3.77 3.53 8.16
CA VAL A 106 4.65 3.83 9.28
C VAL A 106 4.16 3.02 10.48
N CYS A 107 4.98 2.09 10.93
CA CYS A 107 4.67 1.20 12.03
C CYS A 107 5.26 1.76 13.31
N GLY A 108 4.47 1.79 14.37
CA GLY A 108 4.90 2.12 15.73
C GLY A 108 4.77 0.91 16.64
N ALA A 109 5.86 0.55 17.30
CA ALA A 109 5.86 -0.41 18.39
C ALA A 109 5.89 0.32 19.74
N LEU A 110 5.09 -0.14 20.71
CA LEU A 110 5.18 0.34 22.09
C LEU A 110 6.52 -0.10 22.69
N SER A 111 7.28 0.84 23.24
CA SER A 111 8.56 0.52 23.89
C SER A 111 8.36 -0.34 25.16
N GLU A 112 7.18 -0.24 25.79
CA GLU A 112 6.77 -1.03 26.95
C GLU A 112 5.31 -1.52 26.78
N GLY A 113 5.10 -2.46 25.85
CA GLY A 113 3.78 -3.08 25.62
C GLY A 113 3.54 -4.28 26.54
N ALA A 114 2.38 -4.34 27.18
CA ALA A 114 1.90 -5.57 27.80
C ALA A 114 1.56 -6.63 26.73
N HIS A 115 1.39 -7.89 27.14
CA HIS A 115 1.11 -8.99 26.22
C HIS A 115 -0.12 -8.74 25.32
N ILE A 116 -1.14 -8.06 25.84
CA ILE A 116 -2.37 -7.75 25.08
C ILE A 116 -2.27 -6.45 24.29
N ASP A 117 -1.27 -5.61 24.56
CA ASP A 117 -1.19 -4.29 23.95
C ASP A 117 -0.87 -4.45 22.46
N PRO A 118 -1.62 -3.82 21.55
CA PRO A 118 -1.29 -3.81 20.14
C PRO A 118 -0.19 -2.77 19.85
N GLY A 119 0.48 -2.92 18.72
CA GLY A 119 1.18 -1.80 18.09
C GLY A 119 0.23 -0.93 17.27
N THR A 120 0.77 0.08 16.61
CA THR A 120 0.01 0.97 15.73
C THR A 120 0.60 1.04 14.33
N ILE A 121 -0.24 1.23 13.30
CA ILE A 121 0.21 1.50 11.94
C ILE A 121 -0.54 2.70 11.38
N ASP A 122 0.22 3.63 10.79
CA ASP A 122 -0.30 4.74 10.01
C ASP A 122 -0.10 4.47 8.52
N PHE A 123 -1.17 4.58 7.75
CA PHE A 123 -1.19 4.41 6.31
C PHE A 123 -1.42 5.73 5.59
N TYR A 124 -0.65 5.96 4.53
CA TYR A 124 -0.72 7.17 3.73
C TYR A 124 -0.70 6.86 2.24
N VAL A 125 -1.53 7.59 1.49
CA VAL A 125 -1.41 7.75 0.04
C VAL A 125 -1.01 9.19 -0.26
N LEU A 126 0.19 9.35 -0.78
CA LEU A 126 0.82 10.65 -0.98
C LEU A 126 0.90 10.98 -2.48
N ARG A 127 0.62 12.23 -2.85
CA ARG A 127 0.82 12.74 -4.21
C ARG A 127 1.89 13.83 -4.21
N PRO A 128 2.77 13.90 -5.23
CA PRO A 128 3.77 14.96 -5.31
C PRO A 128 3.10 16.32 -5.44
N LYS A 129 3.59 17.30 -4.69
CA LYS A 129 3.14 18.69 -4.80
C LYS A 129 4.29 19.64 -4.50
N GLY A 130 4.63 20.49 -5.48
CA GLY A 130 5.78 21.38 -5.39
C GLY A 130 7.04 20.58 -5.06
N ASP A 131 7.63 20.88 -3.91
CA ASP A 131 8.87 20.30 -3.39
C ASP A 131 8.66 19.16 -2.39
N GLY A 132 7.40 18.79 -2.09
CA GLY A 132 7.05 17.78 -1.09
C GLY A 132 5.97 16.80 -1.57
N PHE A 133 5.29 16.22 -0.60
CA PHE A 133 4.10 15.39 -0.78
C PHE A 133 2.88 16.07 -0.16
N GLU A 134 1.73 15.98 -0.82
CA GLU A 134 0.43 16.17 -0.19
C GLU A 134 -0.17 14.83 0.20
N VAL A 135 -0.85 14.78 1.35
CA VAL A 135 -1.65 13.61 1.76
C VAL A 135 -2.94 13.63 0.97
N THR A 136 -3.16 12.60 0.15
CA THR A 136 -4.43 12.42 -0.58
C THR A 136 -5.40 11.53 0.16
N SER A 137 -4.88 10.64 1.00
CA SER A 137 -5.64 9.81 1.92
C SER A 137 -4.72 9.37 3.05
N GLU A 138 -5.28 9.24 4.25
CA GLU A 138 -4.61 8.64 5.39
C GLU A 138 -5.59 7.81 6.22
N LEU A 139 -5.07 6.82 6.94
CA LEU A 139 -5.75 6.09 7.99
C LEU A 139 -4.69 5.83 9.08
N THR A 140 -4.83 6.46 10.24
CA THR A 140 -3.78 6.56 11.25
C THR A 140 -4.25 6.04 12.60
N GLY A 141 -3.34 5.49 13.41
CA GLY A 141 -3.65 4.96 14.72
C GLY A 141 -4.29 3.57 14.69
N GLU A 142 -4.22 2.86 13.56
CA GLU A 142 -4.82 1.54 13.43
C GLU A 142 -4.05 0.53 14.29
N ARG A 143 -4.78 -0.23 15.11
CA ARG A 143 -4.21 -1.13 16.11
C ARG A 143 -4.07 -2.54 15.53
N PHE A 144 -2.85 -3.09 15.58
CA PHE A 144 -2.54 -4.43 15.08
C PHE A 144 -1.60 -5.17 16.03
N GLY A 145 -1.62 -6.50 15.93
CA GLY A 145 -0.73 -7.39 16.65
C GLY A 145 -0.91 -7.37 18.17
N SER A 146 0.16 -7.72 18.87
CA SER A 146 0.18 -7.96 20.31
C SER A 146 1.59 -7.74 20.88
N GLY A 147 1.73 -7.67 22.21
CA GLY A 147 3.03 -7.41 22.85
C GLY A 147 3.64 -6.05 22.50
N GLY A 148 2.81 -5.06 22.16
CA GLY A 148 3.22 -3.75 21.67
C GLY A 148 3.67 -3.73 20.21
N GLN A 149 3.61 -4.84 19.48
CA GLN A 149 4.13 -4.95 18.11
C GLN A 149 2.99 -4.91 17.08
N PRO A 150 3.09 -4.10 16.01
CA PRO A 150 2.02 -3.96 15.01
C PRO A 150 1.98 -5.06 13.95
N GLY A 151 2.90 -6.03 13.96
CA GLY A 151 3.05 -6.99 12.87
C GLY A 151 3.75 -6.41 11.64
N THR A 152 3.44 -6.95 10.46
CA THR A 152 4.11 -6.64 9.18
C THR A 152 3.13 -6.01 8.20
N ALA A 153 3.38 -4.76 7.79
CA ALA A 153 2.68 -4.14 6.68
C ALA A 153 3.40 -4.37 5.35
N SER A 154 2.63 -4.59 4.29
CA SER A 154 3.10 -4.73 2.91
C SER A 154 2.16 -3.97 1.96
N ILE A 155 2.67 -3.56 0.81
CA ILE A 155 1.87 -2.91 -0.23
C ILE A 155 1.39 -3.97 -1.22
N VAL A 156 0.10 -3.95 -1.52
CA VAL A 156 -0.54 -4.93 -2.41
C VAL A 156 -1.17 -4.25 -3.60
N ARG A 157 -1.15 -4.93 -4.76
CA ARG A 157 -1.90 -4.55 -5.95
C ARG A 157 -3.19 -5.36 -5.99
N ALA A 158 -4.30 -4.68 -5.75
CA ALA A 158 -5.65 -5.24 -5.64
C ALA A 158 -6.48 -5.06 -6.93
N GLY A 159 -5.84 -4.63 -8.04
CA GLY A 159 -6.50 -4.38 -9.32
C GLY A 159 -5.54 -3.76 -10.35
N SER A 160 -6.04 -3.40 -11.53
CA SER A 160 -5.25 -2.82 -12.62
C SER A 160 -4.43 -1.59 -12.21
N ASP A 161 -5.02 -0.70 -11.42
CA ASP A 161 -4.42 0.54 -10.93
C ASP A 161 -4.86 0.85 -9.50
N PHE A 162 -5.24 -0.21 -8.77
CA PHE A 162 -5.81 -0.17 -7.43
C PHE A 162 -4.84 -0.83 -6.46
N TYR A 163 -4.24 -0.03 -5.58
CA TYR A 163 -3.21 -0.44 -4.63
C TYR A 163 -3.65 -0.11 -3.22
N GLY A 164 -3.20 -0.90 -2.26
CA GLY A 164 -3.45 -0.67 -0.84
C GLY A 164 -2.41 -1.39 0.01
N PHE A 165 -2.78 -1.71 1.23
CA PHE A 165 -1.91 -2.36 2.20
C PHE A 165 -2.50 -3.69 2.65
N ARG A 166 -1.62 -4.63 2.96
CA ARG A 166 -1.93 -5.83 3.72
C ARG A 166 -1.10 -5.83 4.98
N VAL A 167 -1.74 -6.05 6.13
CA VAL A 167 -1.09 -6.21 7.42
C VAL A 167 -1.21 -7.66 7.84
N GLU A 168 -0.09 -8.29 8.15
CA GLU A 168 -0.04 -9.62 8.78
C GLU A 168 0.39 -9.45 10.24
N ASP A 169 -0.43 -9.94 11.15
CA ASP A 169 -0.22 -9.81 12.58
C ASP A 169 -0.67 -11.08 13.32
N GLY A 170 -0.43 -11.14 14.62
CA GLY A 170 -0.86 -12.32 15.36
C GLY A 170 -0.85 -12.16 16.87
N TRP A 171 -1.52 -13.11 17.50
CA TRP A 171 -1.56 -13.32 18.93
C TRP A 171 -1.19 -14.77 19.22
N PHE A 172 -0.37 -14.97 20.25
CA PHE A 172 0.05 -16.28 20.71
C PHE A 172 -0.28 -16.38 22.20
N GLY A 173 -0.98 -17.42 22.62
CA GLY A 173 -1.32 -17.56 24.02
C GLY A 173 -2.14 -18.79 24.31
N GLN A 174 -2.00 -19.33 25.54
CA GLN A 174 -2.77 -20.49 26.01
C GLN A 174 -2.66 -21.72 25.07
N GLY A 175 -1.51 -21.85 24.40
CA GLY A 175 -1.25 -22.94 23.45
C GLY A 175 -1.85 -22.73 22.05
N PHE A 176 -2.41 -21.55 21.75
CA PHE A 176 -2.94 -21.19 20.43
C PHE A 176 -2.04 -20.18 19.72
N SER A 177 -1.96 -20.29 18.40
CA SER A 177 -1.49 -19.24 17.51
C SER A 177 -2.65 -18.73 16.67
N LEU A 178 -2.92 -17.43 16.72
CA LEU A 178 -3.95 -16.75 15.95
C LEU A 178 -3.29 -15.70 15.07
N LEU A 179 -2.97 -16.04 13.83
CA LEU A 179 -2.39 -15.10 12.87
C LEU A 179 -3.48 -14.60 11.93
N SER A 180 -3.45 -13.30 11.65
CA SER A 180 -4.43 -12.65 10.78
C SER A 180 -3.75 -11.89 9.66
N GLN A 181 -4.55 -11.62 8.64
CA GLN A 181 -4.20 -10.74 7.54
C GLN A 181 -5.36 -9.79 7.26
N SER A 182 -5.07 -8.50 7.33
CA SER A 182 -6.03 -7.41 7.18
C SER A 182 -5.72 -6.60 5.93
N LEU A 183 -6.75 -6.19 5.19
CA LEU A 183 -6.61 -5.38 3.99
C LEU A 183 -7.05 -3.94 4.25
N ILE A 184 -6.19 -2.98 3.91
CA ILE A 184 -6.49 -1.55 3.95
C ILE A 184 -6.47 -1.03 2.52
N LEU A 185 -7.63 -0.76 1.93
CA LEU A 185 -7.75 -0.37 0.52
C LEU A 185 -8.34 1.04 0.37
N PRO A 186 -8.13 1.71 -0.77
CA PRO A 186 -8.80 2.97 -1.06
C PRO A 186 -10.32 2.78 -1.16
N GLY A 187 -11.05 3.51 -0.32
CA GLY A 187 -12.50 3.66 -0.34
C GLY A 187 -12.94 5.06 -0.84
N PRO A 188 -14.23 5.41 -0.68
CA PRO A 188 -14.79 6.63 -1.24
C PRO A 188 -14.33 7.90 -0.50
N ASN A 189 -14.01 7.78 0.79
CA ASN A 189 -13.61 8.89 1.66
C ASN A 189 -12.15 8.79 2.14
N GLY A 190 -11.34 7.93 1.51
CA GLY A 190 -9.99 7.62 1.93
C GLY A 190 -9.76 6.13 2.13
N LEU A 191 -8.69 5.76 2.83
CA LEU A 191 -8.34 4.38 3.13
C LEU A 191 -9.33 3.78 4.13
N VAL A 192 -9.72 2.53 3.90
CA VAL A 192 -10.67 1.80 4.76
C VAL A 192 -10.18 0.39 5.04
N ALA A 193 -10.45 -0.09 6.25
CA ALA A 193 -10.32 -1.51 6.58
C ALA A 193 -11.34 -2.31 5.76
N SER A 194 -10.85 -2.97 4.70
CA SER A 194 -11.66 -3.68 3.71
C SER A 194 -11.94 -5.14 4.11
N GLY A 195 -11.44 -5.58 5.26
CA GLY A 195 -11.71 -6.88 5.83
C GLY A 195 -10.45 -7.51 6.45
N SER A 196 -10.69 -8.47 7.33
CA SER A 196 -9.66 -9.24 8.02
C SER A 196 -10.08 -10.71 8.08
N VAL A 197 -9.12 -11.59 7.86
CA VAL A 197 -9.26 -13.06 7.94
C VAL A 197 -8.04 -13.62 8.64
N ARG A 198 -8.12 -14.87 9.09
CA ARG A 198 -6.93 -15.59 9.52
C ARG A 198 -5.96 -15.76 8.36
N SER A 199 -4.69 -15.80 8.66
CA SER A 199 -3.63 -16.33 7.79
C SER A 199 -3.19 -17.71 8.28
N HIS A 200 -3.23 -17.93 9.59
CA HIS A 200 -2.96 -19.21 10.21
C HIS A 200 -3.70 -19.33 11.56
N ILE A 201 -4.13 -20.53 11.91
CA ILE A 201 -4.64 -20.85 13.23
C ILE A 201 -4.24 -22.27 13.65
N ASP A 202 -3.67 -22.41 14.84
CA ASP A 202 -3.34 -23.71 15.42
C ASP A 202 -3.49 -23.74 16.94
N ASN A 203 -3.52 -24.95 17.49
CA ASN A 203 -3.37 -25.22 18.91
C ASN A 203 -2.24 -26.24 19.19
N ASP A 204 -1.20 -26.24 18.36
CA ASP A 204 -0.13 -27.23 18.42
C ASP A 204 0.70 -27.10 19.70
N ALA A 205 0.69 -25.92 20.33
CA ALA A 205 1.40 -25.64 21.58
C ALA A 205 0.59 -26.01 22.85
N GLN A 206 -0.52 -26.76 22.73
CA GLN A 206 -1.22 -27.30 23.89
C GLN A 206 -0.52 -28.51 24.50
N TYR A 207 0.07 -28.29 25.67
CA TYR A 207 0.84 -29.27 26.45
C TYR A 207 0.11 -30.59 26.74
N GLU A 208 -1.23 -30.55 26.85
CA GLU A 208 -2.06 -31.73 27.17
C GLU A 208 -1.87 -32.87 26.17
N CYS A 209 -1.44 -32.55 24.94
CA CYS A 209 -1.28 -33.50 23.85
C CYS A 209 0.17 -33.72 23.41
N ASP A 210 1.16 -33.07 24.05
CA ASP A 210 2.57 -33.17 23.68
C ASP A 210 3.27 -34.41 24.23
N ASN A 211 2.73 -35.02 25.29
CA ASN A 211 3.35 -36.14 26.00
C ASN A 211 2.60 -37.47 25.79
N LEU A 212 1.97 -37.66 24.63
CA LEU A 212 1.36 -38.94 24.28
C LEU A 212 2.47 -40.00 24.13
N GLY A 213 2.52 -40.93 25.06
CA GLY A 213 3.56 -41.96 25.14
C GLY A 213 3.00 -43.38 25.08
N PRO A 214 3.88 -44.40 25.04
CA PRO A 214 3.46 -45.79 25.18
C PRO A 214 2.76 -45.97 26.54
N GLY A 215 1.45 -46.23 26.52
CA GLY A 215 0.62 -46.37 27.73
C GLY A 215 -0.35 -45.22 28.00
N THR A 216 -0.40 -44.20 27.13
CA THR A 216 -1.51 -43.24 27.17
C THR A 216 -2.83 -43.94 26.90
N ASP A 217 -3.83 -43.62 27.72
CA ASP A 217 -5.19 -44.11 27.57
C ASP A 217 -5.73 -43.80 26.15
N PRO A 218 -6.35 -44.78 25.46
CA PRO A 218 -6.84 -44.61 24.08
C PRO A 218 -7.82 -43.44 23.92
N ASP A 219 -8.67 -43.19 24.92
CA ASP A 219 -9.64 -42.09 24.85
C ASP A 219 -8.91 -40.74 24.93
N THR A 220 -7.87 -40.63 25.77
CA THR A 220 -6.99 -39.45 25.83
C THR A 220 -6.24 -39.22 24.50
N ALA A 221 -5.73 -40.28 23.88
CA ALA A 221 -5.05 -40.18 22.60
C ALA A 221 -6.01 -39.80 21.45
N GLU A 222 -7.25 -40.29 21.48
CA GLU A 222 -8.32 -39.90 20.55
C GLU A 222 -8.75 -38.44 20.75
N ASP A 223 -8.93 -38.03 21.99
CA ASP A 223 -9.33 -36.68 22.37
C ASP A 223 -8.30 -35.65 21.89
N CYS A 224 -7.01 -35.94 22.10
CA CYS A 224 -5.94 -35.11 21.56
C CYS A 224 -5.90 -35.05 20.04
N ARG A 225 -6.16 -36.17 19.35
CA ARG A 225 -6.21 -36.20 17.88
C ARG A 225 -7.38 -35.40 17.33
N THR A 226 -8.51 -35.43 18.01
CA THR A 226 -9.74 -34.77 17.56
C THR A 226 -9.81 -33.30 17.93
N ARG A 227 -9.12 -32.86 19.00
CA ARG A 227 -9.02 -31.45 19.38
C ARG A 227 -7.90 -30.67 18.71
N ARG A 228 -6.86 -31.34 18.20
CA ARG A 228 -5.79 -30.68 17.45
C ARG A 228 -6.27 -30.17 16.10
N PHE A 229 -5.87 -28.95 15.77
CA PHE A 229 -6.11 -28.34 14.47
C PHE A 229 -4.94 -27.42 14.12
N SER A 230 -4.71 -27.28 12.83
CA SER A 230 -3.71 -26.39 12.25
C SER A 230 -4.17 -26.08 10.84
N ILE A 231 -4.56 -24.83 10.58
CA ILE A 231 -5.20 -24.42 9.34
C ILE A 231 -4.54 -23.14 8.83
N ASP A 232 -4.12 -23.18 7.58
CA ASP A 232 -3.59 -22.05 6.83
C ASP A 232 -4.66 -21.46 5.90
N PHE A 233 -4.58 -20.15 5.70
CA PHE A 233 -5.44 -19.39 4.80
C PHE A 233 -4.57 -18.52 3.88
N ALA A 234 -4.30 -19.01 2.68
CA ALA A 234 -3.48 -18.30 1.71
C ALA A 234 -4.34 -17.33 0.88
N LEU A 235 -4.22 -16.03 1.15
CA LEU A 235 -4.93 -14.97 0.43
C LEU A 235 -4.13 -14.46 -0.77
N ARG A 236 -4.79 -14.38 -1.92
CA ARG A 236 -4.26 -13.75 -3.14
C ARG A 236 -5.36 -12.99 -3.88
N PHE A 237 -4.96 -11.97 -4.64
CA PHE A 237 -5.86 -11.35 -5.62
C PHE A 237 -5.89 -12.19 -6.91
N ASP A 238 -7.09 -12.38 -7.47
CA ASP A 238 -7.28 -13.02 -8.77
C ASP A 238 -7.03 -12.00 -9.90
N ASP A 239 -5.81 -11.98 -10.42
CA ASP A 239 -5.38 -11.08 -11.49
C ASP A 239 -5.68 -11.61 -12.90
N SER A 240 -6.55 -12.62 -13.03
CA SER A 240 -6.92 -13.22 -14.32
C SER A 240 -7.54 -12.19 -15.29
N ASP A 241 -8.45 -11.33 -14.80
CA ASP A 241 -8.89 -10.14 -15.53
C ASP A 241 -7.99 -8.94 -15.18
N ARG A 242 -6.88 -8.80 -15.91
CA ARG A 242 -5.91 -7.71 -15.71
C ARG A 242 -6.47 -6.31 -15.97
N SER A 243 -7.62 -6.20 -16.64
CA SER A 243 -8.27 -4.93 -16.94
C SER A 243 -9.24 -4.48 -15.85
N ALA A 244 -9.65 -5.39 -14.97
CA ALA A 244 -10.53 -5.08 -13.86
C ALA A 244 -9.87 -4.08 -12.90
N ARG A 245 -10.62 -3.02 -12.58
CA ARG A 245 -10.18 -2.00 -11.64
C ARG A 245 -9.92 -2.57 -10.25
N VAL A 246 -10.73 -3.54 -9.82
CA VAL A 246 -10.57 -4.26 -8.55
C VAL A 246 -10.68 -5.75 -8.85
N TRP A 247 -9.70 -6.52 -8.39
CA TRP A 247 -9.66 -7.96 -8.52
C TRP A 247 -10.41 -8.64 -7.38
N PRO A 248 -11.11 -9.75 -7.63
CA PRO A 248 -11.62 -10.62 -6.58
C PRO A 248 -10.48 -11.19 -5.73
N LEU A 249 -10.80 -11.54 -4.49
CA LEU A 249 -9.91 -12.29 -3.61
C LEU A 249 -10.16 -13.77 -3.74
N LEU A 250 -9.07 -14.54 -3.68
CA LEU A 250 -9.07 -15.98 -3.53
C LEU A 250 -8.36 -16.33 -2.22
N ILE A 251 -8.99 -17.19 -1.43
CA ILE A 251 -8.43 -17.71 -0.18
C ILE A 251 -8.40 -19.22 -0.30
N GLU A 252 -7.21 -19.81 -0.30
CA GLU A 252 -7.04 -21.27 -0.18
C GLU A 252 -6.94 -21.62 1.30
N GLU A 253 -7.91 -22.39 1.80
CA GLU A 253 -7.92 -22.96 3.15
C GLU A 253 -7.35 -24.36 3.10
N THR A 254 -6.29 -24.62 3.86
CA THR A 254 -5.63 -25.93 3.91
C THR A 254 -5.24 -26.31 5.32
N GLY A 255 -5.30 -27.60 5.65
CA GLY A 255 -4.75 -28.12 6.89
C GLY A 255 -5.65 -29.16 7.55
N THR A 256 -5.58 -29.24 8.87
CA THR A 256 -6.36 -30.16 9.69
C THR A 256 -7.35 -29.37 10.54
N THR A 257 -8.65 -29.62 10.35
CA THR A 257 -9.70 -29.03 11.18
C THR A 257 -9.89 -29.82 12.47
N CYS A 258 -10.67 -29.24 13.38
CA CYS A 258 -11.25 -29.94 14.51
C CYS A 258 -11.94 -31.23 14.05
N GLY A 259 -11.79 -32.29 14.84
CA GLY A 259 -12.15 -33.67 14.50
C GLY A 259 -11.13 -34.39 13.62
N GLY A 260 -9.93 -33.82 13.40
CA GLY A 260 -8.84 -34.46 12.65
C GLY A 260 -9.07 -34.56 11.14
N LYS A 261 -10.04 -33.82 10.59
CA LYS A 261 -10.38 -33.87 9.16
C LYS A 261 -9.44 -32.98 8.36
N GLN A 262 -8.96 -33.48 7.23
CA GLN A 262 -8.19 -32.66 6.29
C GLN A 262 -9.14 -31.73 5.53
N VAL A 263 -8.77 -30.46 5.43
CA VAL A 263 -9.46 -29.45 4.62
C VAL A 263 -8.57 -28.98 3.48
N ARG A 264 -9.18 -28.84 2.30
CA ARG A 264 -8.64 -28.10 1.17
C ARG A 264 -9.80 -27.46 0.42
N GLN A 265 -9.95 -26.15 0.56
CA GLN A 265 -11.06 -25.40 -0.04
C GLN A 265 -10.54 -24.10 -0.63
N GLU A 266 -11.16 -23.63 -1.73
CA GLU A 266 -10.90 -22.31 -2.27
C GLU A 266 -12.18 -21.47 -2.14
N HIS A 267 -12.02 -20.28 -1.59
CA HIS A 267 -13.09 -19.31 -1.39
C HIS A 267 -12.84 -18.09 -2.29
N ARG A 268 -13.88 -17.60 -2.96
CA ARG A 268 -13.81 -16.41 -3.81
C ARG A 268 -14.68 -15.29 -3.27
N PHE A 269 -14.09 -14.11 -3.08
CA PHE A 269 -14.78 -12.92 -2.58
C PHE A 269 -14.63 -11.75 -3.54
N THR A 270 -15.69 -10.97 -3.71
CA THR A 270 -15.65 -9.72 -4.47
C THR A 270 -15.86 -8.57 -3.50
N LEU A 271 -15.14 -7.46 -3.72
CA LEU A 271 -15.30 -6.25 -2.92
C LEU A 271 -16.72 -5.70 -3.12
N ASP A 272 -17.47 -5.52 -2.04
CA ASP A 272 -18.79 -4.88 -2.11
C ASP A 272 -18.60 -3.37 -2.31
N PRO A 273 -19.08 -2.78 -3.42
CA PRO A 273 -18.89 -1.36 -3.71
C PRO A 273 -19.69 -0.43 -2.79
N LYS A 274 -20.64 -0.95 -1.99
CA LYS A 274 -21.42 -0.16 -1.03
C LYS A 274 -20.70 -0.03 0.30
N THR A 275 -20.15 -1.13 0.80
CA THR A 275 -19.49 -1.20 2.11
C THR A 275 -17.97 -1.00 2.00
N TRP A 276 -17.41 -1.15 0.79
CA TRP A 276 -15.97 -1.19 0.54
C TRP A 276 -15.24 -2.24 1.37
N ALA A 277 -15.91 -3.37 1.58
CA ALA A 277 -15.38 -4.51 2.32
C ALA A 277 -15.60 -5.83 1.56
N TYR A 278 -14.73 -6.80 1.82
CA TYR A 278 -14.95 -8.20 1.48
C TYR A 278 -15.73 -8.86 2.62
N SER A 279 -16.85 -9.50 2.29
CA SER A 279 -17.67 -10.19 3.28
C SER A 279 -17.14 -11.61 3.52
N PHE A 280 -16.34 -11.77 4.58
CA PHE A 280 -15.80 -13.06 4.97
C PHE A 280 -16.71 -13.79 5.98
N PRO A 281 -16.96 -15.10 5.82
CA PRO A 281 -17.69 -15.88 6.81
C PRO A 281 -16.89 -15.99 8.12
N GLU A 282 -17.57 -16.27 9.23
CA GLU A 282 -16.93 -16.46 10.54
C GLU A 282 -15.91 -17.61 10.55
N SER A 283 -16.11 -18.64 9.72
CA SER A 283 -15.14 -19.73 9.57
C SER A 283 -13.76 -19.24 9.09
N LEU A 284 -13.65 -18.15 8.31
CA LEU A 284 -12.35 -17.59 7.94
C LEU A 284 -11.77 -16.65 9.00
N ARG A 285 -12.50 -16.40 10.09
CA ARG A 285 -12.15 -15.50 11.20
C ARG A 285 -12.12 -16.23 12.55
N ARG A 286 -12.24 -17.56 12.54
CA ARG A 286 -12.35 -18.39 13.75
C ARG A 286 -11.19 -18.15 14.71
N GLU A 287 -11.45 -18.30 16.01
CA GLU A 287 -10.44 -18.17 17.08
C GLU A 287 -10.13 -19.52 17.76
N GLY A 288 -10.76 -20.59 17.28
CA GLY A 288 -10.57 -21.94 17.79
C GLY A 288 -11.44 -22.92 17.02
N CYS A 289 -11.77 -24.04 17.66
CA CYS A 289 -12.82 -24.94 17.21
C CYS A 289 -14.20 -24.32 17.48
N GLU A 290 -15.10 -24.40 16.49
CA GLU A 290 -16.53 -24.08 16.65
C GLU A 290 -17.19 -24.95 17.73
#